data_AF-A0A968LCE1-F1
#
_entry.id   AF-A0A968LCE1-F1
#
_cell.length_a   1.000
_cell.length_b   1.000
_cell.length_c   1.000
_cell.angle_alpha   90.00
_cell.angle_beta   90.00
_cell.angle_gamma   90.00
#
_symmetry.space_group_name_H-M   'P 1'
#
loop_
_entity.id
_entity.type
_entity.pdbx_description
1 polymer ?
#
loop_
_entity_poly.entity_id
_entity_poly.type
_entity_poly.pdbx_seq_one_letter_code
_entity_poly.pdbx_strand_id
1 'polypeptide(L)'
;MNSLRPFIDGIFSLIFWLWNLVFLAAVYAGLLPFLAFPLAQAVLNGEVEPEFLVILMLLLLVPGMSVFLGWTKFRQQPSQLLGLFYGVEAPLMLALTLRLFVLRELTPASTLVVGTSIVCMMAFLLEMLFGYARDNKWLARLQLGVHSVMFLGSLSVAAILMFYAVPVAWTLLREFFRFAWLESLWWMLTNYPFGFMTQGLTFMMLVGLTASLFVAMPWHWQCSTAFLGCALPPSLANSTATNALDKGRSPLRQPGCWC
;
A
#
# COMPACT_ATOMS: atom_id res chain seq x y z
N MET A 1 13.50 -8.91 24.87
CA MET A 1 12.79 -8.53 23.61
C MET A 1 13.67 -8.55 22.36
N ASN A 2 15.01 -8.72 22.44
CA ASN A 2 15.88 -8.72 21.25
C ASN A 2 15.69 -9.93 20.32
N SER A 3 15.11 -11.04 20.81
CA SER A 3 14.91 -12.26 20.02
C SER A 3 13.75 -12.18 19.01
N LEU A 4 12.82 -11.23 19.16
CA LEU A 4 11.61 -11.16 18.31
C LEU A 4 11.81 -10.32 17.03
N ARG A 5 12.78 -9.41 17.01
CA ARG A 5 13.07 -8.53 15.85
C ARG A 5 13.40 -9.30 14.57
N PRO A 6 14.39 -10.23 14.56
CA PRO A 6 14.74 -10.94 13.32
C PRO A 6 13.57 -11.80 12.80
N PHE A 7 12.68 -12.25 13.69
CA PHE A 7 11.48 -12.99 13.32
C PHE A 7 10.45 -12.09 12.62
N ILE A 8 10.15 -10.92 13.19
CA ILE A 8 9.23 -9.94 12.60
C ILE A 8 9.76 -9.44 11.24
N ASP A 9 11.06 -9.12 11.18
CA ASP A 9 11.75 -8.70 9.96
C ASP A 9 11.65 -9.76 8.85
N GLY A 10 11.80 -11.03 9.22
CA GLY A 10 11.62 -12.18 8.33
C GLY A 10 10.19 -12.28 7.80
N ILE A 11 9.18 -12.13 8.67
CA ILE A 11 7.76 -12.14 8.28
C ILE A 11 7.45 -11.01 7.29
N PHE A 12 7.91 -9.79 7.57
CA PHE A 12 7.66 -8.63 6.72
C PHE A 12 8.29 -8.78 5.34
N SER A 13 9.52 -9.26 5.28
CA SER A 13 10.18 -9.61 4.02
C SER A 13 9.39 -10.69 3.27
N LEU A 14 8.98 -11.76 3.95
CA LEU A 14 8.23 -12.85 3.34
C LEU A 14 6.89 -12.37 2.77
N ILE A 15 6.14 -11.55 3.52
CA ILE A 15 4.88 -10.96 3.08
C ILE A 15 5.11 -10.14 1.79
N PHE A 16 6.11 -9.27 1.77
CA PHE A 16 6.44 -8.45 0.60
C PHE A 16 6.74 -9.30 -0.65
N TRP A 17 7.63 -10.29 -0.52
CA TRP A 17 8.06 -11.12 -1.65
C TRP A 17 6.92 -12.02 -2.15
N LEU A 18 6.16 -12.59 -1.22
CA LEU A 18 5.03 -13.46 -1.56
C LEU A 18 3.94 -12.68 -2.30
N TRP A 19 3.58 -11.49 -1.81
CA TRP A 19 2.59 -10.64 -2.47
C TRP A 19 3.04 -10.17 -3.85
N ASN A 20 4.29 -9.72 -3.99
CA ASN A 20 4.83 -9.36 -5.29
C ASN A 20 4.81 -10.53 -6.27
N LEU A 21 5.21 -11.74 -5.83
CA LEU A 21 5.15 -12.92 -6.67
C LEU A 21 3.72 -13.24 -7.11
N VAL A 22 2.76 -13.16 -6.19
CA VAL A 22 1.33 -13.35 -6.51
C VAL A 22 0.84 -12.29 -7.50
N PHE A 23 1.24 -11.02 -7.33
CA PHE A 23 0.87 -9.96 -8.27
C PHE A 23 1.49 -10.15 -9.65
N LEU A 24 2.79 -10.47 -9.73
CA LEU A 24 3.42 -10.81 -11.01
C LEU A 24 2.71 -11.99 -11.66
N ALA A 25 2.42 -13.07 -10.91
CA ALA A 25 1.68 -14.20 -11.45
C ALA A 25 0.29 -13.80 -11.94
N ALA A 26 -0.47 -13.04 -11.14
CA ALA A 26 -1.80 -12.58 -11.50
C ALA A 26 -1.80 -11.66 -12.73
N VAL A 27 -0.84 -10.75 -12.83
CA VAL A 27 -0.72 -9.78 -13.92
C VAL A 27 -0.20 -10.45 -15.20
N TYR A 28 0.90 -11.22 -15.13
CA TYR A 28 1.51 -11.82 -16.31
C TYR A 28 0.81 -13.09 -16.79
N ALA A 29 0.35 -13.96 -15.90
CA ALA A 29 -0.35 -15.18 -16.28
C ALA A 29 -1.86 -14.99 -16.41
N GLY A 30 -2.44 -14.07 -15.65
CA GLY A 30 -3.88 -13.76 -15.70
C GLY A 30 -4.16 -12.55 -16.59
N LEU A 31 -3.84 -11.34 -16.16
CA LEU A 31 -4.31 -10.13 -16.84
C LEU A 31 -3.79 -10.01 -18.29
N LEU A 32 -2.52 -10.33 -18.53
CA LEU A 32 -1.87 -10.12 -19.81
C LEU A 32 -2.49 -10.93 -20.98
N PRO A 33 -2.64 -12.27 -20.92
CA PRO A 33 -3.22 -13.02 -22.03
C PRO A 33 -4.70 -12.69 -22.27
N PHE A 34 -5.46 -12.45 -21.19
CA PHE A 34 -6.90 -12.22 -21.30
C PHE A 34 -7.26 -10.79 -21.70
N LEU A 35 -6.40 -9.81 -21.38
CA LEU A 35 -6.74 -8.40 -21.53
C LEU A 35 -5.74 -7.63 -22.40
N ALA A 36 -4.44 -7.85 -22.25
CA ALA A 36 -3.44 -7.10 -23.00
C ALA A 36 -3.48 -7.37 -24.50
N PHE A 37 -3.57 -8.65 -24.88
CA PHE A 37 -3.60 -9.05 -26.28
C PHE A 37 -4.83 -8.51 -27.04
N PRO A 38 -6.08 -8.73 -26.58
CA PRO A 38 -7.25 -8.19 -27.26
C PRO A 38 -7.28 -6.65 -27.23
N LEU A 39 -6.83 -6.01 -26.15
CA LEU A 39 -6.76 -4.55 -26.09
C LEU A 39 -5.74 -3.97 -27.08
N ALA A 40 -4.56 -4.61 -27.22
CA ALA A 40 -3.56 -4.19 -28.19
C ALA A 40 -4.07 -4.33 -29.63
N GLN A 41 -4.79 -5.41 -29.95
CA GLN A 41 -5.42 -5.58 -31.25
C GLN A 41 -6.49 -4.50 -31.50
N ALA A 42 -7.36 -4.24 -30.52
CA ALA A 42 -8.39 -3.20 -30.63
C ALA A 42 -7.79 -1.80 -30.86
N VAL A 43 -6.67 -1.48 -30.19
CA VAL A 43 -5.97 -0.19 -30.39
C VAL A 43 -5.30 -0.12 -31.76
N LEU A 44 -4.69 -1.20 -32.24
CA LEU A 44 -4.11 -1.25 -33.59
C LEU A 44 -5.17 -1.11 -34.69
N ASN A 45 -6.40 -1.59 -34.43
CA ASN A 45 -7.54 -1.41 -35.32
C ASN A 45 -8.18 -0.02 -35.22
N GLY A 46 -7.77 0.82 -34.26
CA GLY A 46 -8.37 2.13 -34.01
C GLY A 46 -9.73 2.09 -33.30
N GLU A 47 -10.09 0.97 -32.67
CA GLU A 47 -11.34 0.81 -31.93
C GLU A 47 -11.30 1.43 -30.52
N VAL A 48 -10.08 1.57 -29.95
CA VAL A 48 -9.85 2.03 -28.57
C VAL A 48 -8.72 3.07 -28.56
N GLU A 49 -8.80 4.06 -27.66
CA GLU A 49 -7.72 5.05 -27.54
C GLU A 49 -6.38 4.44 -27.08
N PRO A 50 -5.24 4.91 -27.63
CA PRO A 50 -3.92 4.39 -27.26
C PRO A 50 -3.53 4.68 -25.80
N GLU A 51 -4.23 5.59 -25.11
CA GLU A 51 -4.01 5.86 -23.68
C GLU A 51 -4.18 4.61 -22.81
N PHE A 52 -5.09 3.71 -23.18
CA PHE A 52 -5.33 2.47 -22.45
C PHE A 52 -4.13 1.51 -22.51
N LEU A 53 -3.36 1.52 -23.60
CA LEU A 53 -2.11 0.76 -23.67
C LEU A 53 -1.07 1.31 -22.72
N VAL A 54 -0.95 2.63 -22.60
CA VAL A 54 0.01 3.25 -21.68
C VAL A 54 -0.32 2.85 -20.23
N ILE A 55 -1.60 2.89 -19.85
CA ILE A 55 -2.06 2.50 -18.51
C ILE A 55 -1.78 1.02 -18.25
N LEU A 56 -2.07 0.15 -19.21
CA LEU A 56 -1.80 -1.28 -19.13
C LEU A 56 -0.29 -1.57 -19.00
N MET A 57 0.54 -0.89 -19.77
CA MET A 57 2.00 -1.00 -19.67
C MET A 57 2.50 -0.53 -18.31
N LEU A 58 1.94 0.56 -17.77
CA LEU A 58 2.24 1.02 -16.42
C LEU A 58 1.84 -0.03 -15.37
N LEU A 59 0.66 -0.64 -15.50
CA LEU A 59 0.15 -1.65 -14.58
C LEU A 59 1.03 -2.91 -14.58
N LEU A 60 1.63 -3.24 -15.73
CA LEU A 60 2.62 -4.30 -15.88
C LEU A 60 3.98 -3.94 -15.26
N LEU A 61 4.42 -2.70 -15.44
CA LEU A 61 5.73 -2.23 -14.99
C LEU A 61 5.80 -2.05 -13.46
N VAL A 62 4.73 -1.59 -12.82
CA VAL A 62 4.70 -1.24 -11.39
C VAL A 62 5.19 -2.37 -10.47
N PRO A 63 4.61 -3.60 -10.51
CA PRO A 63 5.09 -4.70 -9.66
C PRO A 63 6.50 -5.19 -10.05
N GLY A 64 6.88 -5.07 -11.33
CA GLY A 64 8.25 -5.36 -11.77
C GLY A 64 9.26 -4.38 -11.18
N MET A 65 8.92 -3.09 -11.16
CA MET A 65 9.74 -2.03 -10.60
C MET A 65 9.83 -2.11 -9.07
N SER A 66 8.75 -2.47 -8.37
CA SER A 66 8.77 -2.66 -6.91
C SER A 66 9.67 -3.83 -6.52
N VAL A 67 9.62 -4.96 -7.23
CA VAL A 67 10.54 -6.09 -7.06
C VAL A 67 11.98 -5.67 -7.31
N PHE A 68 12.25 -4.93 -8.38
CA PHE A 68 13.58 -4.45 -8.71
C PHE A 68 14.14 -3.50 -7.63
N LEU A 69 13.34 -2.55 -7.15
CA LEU A 69 13.71 -1.62 -6.08
C LEU A 69 13.89 -2.34 -4.74
N GLY A 70 13.01 -3.29 -4.42
CA GLY A 70 13.08 -4.10 -3.22
C GLY A 70 14.34 -4.97 -3.17
N TRP A 71 14.71 -5.55 -4.32
CA TRP A 71 15.95 -6.33 -4.47
C TRP A 71 17.21 -5.49 -4.30
N THR A 72 17.25 -4.31 -4.92
CA THR A 72 18.47 -3.48 -5.02
C THR A 72 18.76 -2.67 -3.77
N LYS A 73 17.78 -1.94 -3.23
CA LYS A 73 18.00 -0.93 -2.17
C LYS A 73 17.49 -1.35 -0.80
N PHE A 74 16.37 -2.05 -0.72
CA PHE A 74 15.64 -2.25 0.54
C PHE A 74 15.78 -3.64 1.17
N ARG A 75 16.63 -4.52 0.62
CA ARG A 75 16.80 -5.91 1.09
C ARG A 75 17.14 -6.03 2.58
N GLN A 76 17.81 -5.03 3.17
CA GLN A 76 18.22 -5.03 4.57
C GLN A 76 17.24 -4.28 5.50
N GLN A 77 16.17 -3.68 4.97
CA GLN A 77 15.26 -2.82 5.71
C GLN A 77 13.79 -3.22 5.43
N PRO A 78 13.29 -4.30 6.07
CA PRO A 78 11.97 -4.87 5.79
C PRO A 78 10.79 -3.94 6.09
N SER A 79 10.97 -2.99 7.02
CA SER A 79 9.98 -1.93 7.25
C SER A 79 9.78 -1.04 6.03
N GLN A 80 10.87 -0.64 5.36
CA GLN A 80 10.81 0.17 4.14
C GLN A 80 10.30 -0.62 2.94
N LEU A 81 10.56 -1.93 2.87
CA LEU A 81 9.95 -2.83 1.87
C LEU A 81 8.42 -2.82 1.96
N LEU A 82 7.87 -2.96 3.17
CA LEU A 82 6.42 -2.84 3.37
C LEU A 82 5.94 -1.41 3.05
N GLY A 83 6.69 -0.39 3.45
CA GLY A 83 6.38 1.00 3.09
C GLY A 83 6.27 1.23 1.58
N LEU A 84 7.17 0.64 0.78
CA LEU A 84 7.13 0.71 -0.68
C LEU A 84 5.89 0.03 -1.26
N PHE A 85 5.57 -1.16 -0.76
CA PHE A 85 4.39 -1.91 -1.20
C PHE A 85 3.09 -1.18 -0.87
N TYR A 86 2.92 -0.72 0.37
CA TYR A 86 1.68 -0.08 0.81
C TYR A 86 1.53 1.37 0.37
N GLY A 87 2.63 2.13 0.37
CA GLY A 87 2.57 3.56 0.11
C GLY A 87 2.62 3.91 -1.37
N VAL A 88 3.17 3.02 -2.20
CA VAL A 88 3.38 3.30 -3.63
C VAL A 88 2.74 2.21 -4.49
N GLU A 89 3.14 0.96 -4.35
CA GLU A 89 2.72 -0.10 -5.28
C GLU A 89 1.21 -0.35 -5.26
N ALA A 90 0.63 -0.66 -4.09
CA ALA A 90 -0.78 -1.02 -3.98
C ALA A 90 -1.73 0.14 -4.37
N PRO A 91 -1.53 1.39 -3.92
CA PRO A 91 -2.33 2.53 -4.38
C PRO A 91 -2.24 2.78 -5.88
N LEU A 92 -1.06 2.61 -6.47
CA LEU A 92 -0.81 2.86 -7.89
C LEU A 92 -1.44 1.75 -8.74
N MET A 93 -1.30 0.48 -8.33
CA MET A 93 -1.99 -0.67 -8.93
C MET A 93 -3.52 -0.51 -8.89
N LEU A 94 -4.05 -0.09 -7.74
CA LEU A 94 -5.49 0.17 -7.58
C LEU A 94 -5.95 1.30 -8.50
N ALA A 95 -5.23 2.42 -8.55
CA ALA A 95 -5.57 3.56 -9.39
C ALA A 95 -5.54 3.21 -10.88
N LEU A 96 -4.55 2.44 -11.34
CA LEU A 96 -4.43 2.00 -12.73
C LEU A 96 -5.52 1.00 -13.10
N THR A 97 -5.84 0.07 -12.21
CA THR A 97 -6.90 -0.93 -12.43
C THR A 97 -8.27 -0.27 -12.47
N LEU A 98 -8.57 0.63 -11.53
CA LEU A 98 -9.80 1.42 -11.55
C LEU A 98 -9.93 2.24 -12.84
N ARG A 99 -8.82 2.81 -13.32
CA ARG A 99 -8.83 3.55 -14.59
C ARG A 99 -9.08 2.63 -15.79
N LEU A 100 -8.49 1.44 -15.81
CA LEU A 100 -8.63 0.51 -16.92
C LEU A 100 -10.05 -0.08 -17.01
N PHE A 101 -10.70 -0.36 -15.88
CA PHE A 101 -12.00 -1.05 -15.86
C PHE A 101 -13.21 -0.16 -15.60
N VAL A 102 -13.09 0.84 -14.72
CA VAL A 102 -14.23 1.64 -14.25
C VAL A 102 -14.31 2.96 -14.99
N LEU A 103 -13.18 3.65 -15.13
CA LEU A 103 -13.13 4.99 -15.72
C LEU A 103 -12.74 4.91 -17.20
N ARG A 104 -13.63 4.35 -18.03
CA ARG A 104 -13.46 4.41 -19.49
C ARG A 104 -13.51 5.82 -20.04
N GLU A 105 -14.22 6.73 -19.37
CA GLU A 105 -14.26 8.15 -19.75
C GLU A 105 -13.50 9.01 -18.75
N LEU A 106 -12.50 9.72 -19.24
CA LEU A 106 -11.72 10.69 -18.47
C LEU A 106 -12.55 11.93 -18.19
N THR A 107 -13.32 11.88 -17.11
CA THR A 107 -13.92 13.10 -16.55
C THR A 107 -12.78 14.00 -16.02
N PRO A 108 -12.84 15.33 -16.22
CA PRO A 108 -11.83 16.26 -15.69
C PRO A 108 -11.60 16.11 -14.18
N ALA A 109 -12.66 15.73 -13.43
CA ALA A 109 -12.58 15.43 -12.00
C ALA A 109 -11.68 14.22 -11.71
N SER A 110 -11.81 13.13 -12.49
CA SER A 110 -11.00 11.94 -12.31
C SER A 110 -9.51 12.18 -12.58
N THR A 111 -9.19 12.98 -13.59
CA THR A 111 -7.80 13.36 -13.92
C THR A 111 -7.15 14.11 -12.77
N LEU A 112 -7.87 15.02 -12.13
CA LEU A 112 -7.37 15.77 -10.97
C LEU A 112 -7.10 14.85 -9.77
N VAL A 113 -8.02 13.93 -9.47
CA VAL A 113 -7.87 12.97 -8.35
C VAL A 113 -6.69 12.03 -8.59
N VAL A 114 -6.56 11.46 -9.80
CA VAL A 114 -5.45 10.58 -10.14
C VAL A 114 -4.12 11.35 -10.16
N GLY A 115 -4.10 12.54 -10.75
CA GLY A 115 -2.91 13.38 -10.81
C GLY A 115 -2.38 13.79 -9.43
N THR A 116 -3.28 14.24 -8.54
CA THR A 116 -2.92 14.57 -7.15
C THR A 116 -2.44 13.35 -6.37
N SER A 117 -3.04 12.18 -6.61
CA SER A 117 -2.60 10.91 -5.99
C SER A 117 -1.19 10.52 -6.44
N ILE A 118 -0.88 10.63 -7.73
CA ILE A 118 0.48 10.36 -8.26
C ILE A 118 1.50 11.32 -7.65
N VAL A 119 1.18 12.61 -7.56
CA VAL A 119 2.08 13.60 -6.93
C VAL A 119 2.34 13.25 -5.46
N CYS A 120 1.31 12.85 -4.71
CA CYS A 120 1.47 12.42 -3.32
C CYS A 120 2.34 11.16 -3.20
N MET A 121 2.12 10.15 -4.05
CA MET A 121 2.92 8.91 -4.07
C MET A 121 4.39 9.19 -4.41
N MET A 122 4.64 10.05 -5.40
CA MET A 122 6.01 10.43 -5.79
C MET A 122 6.72 11.17 -4.67
N ALA A 123 6.04 12.09 -3.98
CA ALA A 123 6.62 12.78 -2.84
C ALA A 123 6.94 11.82 -1.69
N PHE A 124 6.02 10.89 -1.38
CA PHE A 124 6.25 9.84 -0.39
C PHE A 124 7.43 8.92 -0.76
N LEU A 125 7.54 8.54 -2.04
CA LEU A 125 8.64 7.73 -2.55
C LEU A 125 9.98 8.48 -2.43
N LEU A 126 10.02 9.76 -2.78
CA LEU A 126 11.23 10.59 -2.65
C LEU A 126 11.66 10.73 -1.19
N GLU A 127 10.72 10.96 -0.28
CA GLU A 127 11.00 11.00 1.15
C GLU A 127 11.57 9.68 1.65
N MET A 128 10.98 8.55 1.24
CA MET A 128 11.47 7.21 1.58
C MET A 128 12.87 6.94 1.02
N LEU A 129 13.17 7.43 -0.18
CA LEU A 129 14.44 7.20 -0.86
C LEU A 129 15.59 8.08 -0.35
N PHE A 130 15.33 9.34 -0.02
CA PHE A 130 16.35 10.33 0.35
C PHE A 130 16.39 10.62 1.86
N GLY A 131 15.39 10.14 2.61
CA GLY A 131 15.23 10.44 4.03
C GLY A 131 14.68 11.85 4.27
N TYR A 132 14.31 12.11 5.52
CA TYR A 132 13.77 13.40 5.93
C TYR A 132 14.85 14.49 5.84
N ALA A 133 14.63 15.49 4.99
CA ALA A 133 15.56 16.60 4.78
C ALA A 133 15.49 17.61 5.95
N ARG A 134 16.01 17.19 7.10
CA ARG A 134 15.94 17.93 8.37
C ARG A 134 16.66 19.27 8.34
N ASP A 135 17.75 19.35 7.57
CA ASP A 135 18.66 20.50 7.61
C ASP A 135 18.15 21.69 6.77
N ASN A 136 17.23 21.47 5.84
CA ASN A 136 16.69 22.51 4.98
C ASN A 136 15.26 22.90 5.37
N LYS A 137 15.14 24.04 6.06
CA LYS A 137 13.85 24.61 6.52
C LYS A 137 12.83 24.79 5.39
N TRP A 138 13.29 25.05 4.16
CA TRP A 138 12.39 25.20 3.02
C TRP A 138 11.79 23.85 2.60
N LEU A 139 12.62 22.81 2.51
CA LEU A 139 12.17 21.45 2.20
C LEU A 139 11.20 20.92 3.26
N ALA A 140 11.48 21.17 4.54
CA ALA A 140 10.58 20.78 5.63
C ALA A 140 9.19 21.43 5.51
N ARG A 141 9.10 22.70 5.10
CA ARG A 141 7.82 23.39 4.86
C ARG A 141 7.07 22.80 3.66
N LEU A 142 7.79 22.56 2.57
CA LEU A 142 7.21 21.96 1.36
C LEU A 142 6.66 20.56 1.68
N GLN A 143 7.44 19.77 2.42
CA GLN A 143 7.04 18.45 2.87
C GLN A 143 5.79 18.47 3.76
N LEU A 144 5.70 19.39 4.72
CA LEU A 144 4.50 19.57 5.53
C LEU A 144 3.28 19.93 4.68
N GLY A 145 3.46 20.80 3.68
CA GLY A 145 2.41 21.14 2.71
C GLY A 145 1.92 19.93 1.93
N VAL A 146 2.86 19.12 1.42
CA VAL A 146 2.52 17.89 0.68
C VAL A 146 1.79 16.89 1.56
N HIS A 147 2.23 16.65 2.80
CA HIS A 147 1.51 15.75 3.71
C HIS A 147 0.11 16.27 4.06
N SER A 148 -0.06 17.58 4.19
CA SER A 148 -1.38 18.18 4.45
C SER A 148 -2.33 17.95 3.27
N VAL A 149 -1.85 18.14 2.04
CA VAL A 149 -2.61 17.85 0.82
C VAL A 149 -2.91 16.36 0.70
N MET A 150 -1.94 15.49 0.98
CA MET A 150 -2.11 14.04 0.98
C MET A 150 -3.18 13.61 2.01
N PHE A 151 -3.18 14.20 3.21
CA PHE A 151 -4.18 13.94 4.24
C PHE A 151 -5.58 14.38 3.80
N LEU A 152 -5.72 15.59 3.27
CA LEU A 152 -7.00 16.11 2.77
C LEU A 152 -7.53 15.27 1.58
N GLY A 153 -6.65 14.88 0.66
CA GLY A 153 -7.00 14.00 -0.46
C GLY A 153 -7.48 12.65 0.03
N SER A 154 -6.76 12.04 0.98
CA SER A 154 -7.13 10.75 1.57
C SER A 154 -8.46 10.83 2.32
N LEU A 155 -8.71 11.92 3.07
CA LEU A 155 -9.98 12.15 3.75
C LEU A 155 -11.15 12.28 2.77
N SER A 156 -10.93 12.96 1.64
CA SER A 156 -11.92 13.12 0.58
C SER A 156 -12.26 11.78 -0.07
N VAL A 157 -11.25 10.98 -0.41
CA VAL A 157 -11.43 9.63 -0.96
C VAL A 157 -12.13 8.71 0.05
N ALA A 158 -11.75 8.77 1.33
CA ALA A 158 -12.39 7.99 2.38
C ALA A 158 -13.87 8.34 2.57
N ALA A 159 -14.21 9.64 2.49
CA ALA A 159 -15.60 10.09 2.56
C ALA A 159 -16.44 9.55 1.38
N ILE A 160 -15.91 9.60 0.16
CA ILE A 160 -16.56 9.01 -1.03
C ILE A 160 -16.69 7.50 -0.84
N LEU A 161 -15.63 6.83 -0.41
CA LEU A 161 -15.60 5.39 -0.23
C LEU A 161 -16.61 4.93 0.84
N MET A 162 -16.85 5.72 1.89
CA MET A 162 -17.82 5.40 2.94
C MET A 162 -19.25 5.22 2.40
N PHE A 163 -19.64 5.97 1.36
CA PHE A 163 -20.95 5.80 0.71
C PHE A 163 -21.12 4.43 0.04
N TYR A 164 -20.03 3.78 -0.37
CA TYR A 164 -20.05 2.45 -0.99
C TYR A 164 -19.69 1.35 0.00
N ALA A 165 -18.71 1.59 0.86
CA ALA A 165 -18.21 0.64 1.84
C ALA A 165 -19.29 0.27 2.86
N VAL A 166 -20.09 1.22 3.34
CA VAL A 166 -21.14 0.95 4.33
C VAL A 166 -22.24 0.04 3.74
N PRO A 167 -22.84 0.32 2.57
CA PRO A 167 -23.82 -0.58 1.96
C PRO A 167 -23.25 -1.96 1.60
N VAL A 168 -22.03 -2.01 1.08
CA VAL A 168 -21.38 -3.28 0.74
C VAL A 168 -21.12 -4.09 2.01
N ALA A 169 -20.58 -3.47 3.06
CA ALA A 169 -20.34 -4.13 4.34
C ALA A 169 -21.65 -4.66 4.95
N TRP A 170 -22.73 -3.88 4.90
CA TRP A 170 -24.05 -4.33 5.35
C TRP A 170 -24.56 -5.54 4.56
N THR A 171 -24.39 -5.51 3.23
CA THR A 171 -24.80 -6.62 2.35
C THR A 171 -23.98 -7.88 2.64
N LEU A 172 -22.66 -7.76 2.78
CA LEU A 172 -21.77 -8.86 3.13
C LEU A 172 -22.11 -9.44 4.50
N LEU A 173 -22.38 -8.59 5.50
CA LEU A 173 -22.79 -9.01 6.84
C LEU A 173 -24.08 -9.82 6.77
N ARG A 174 -25.07 -9.33 6.02
CA ARG A 174 -26.35 -10.02 5.80
C ARG A 174 -26.13 -11.38 5.13
N GLU A 175 -25.39 -11.45 4.03
CA GLU A 175 -25.13 -12.70 3.32
C GLU A 175 -24.33 -13.70 4.16
N PHE A 176 -23.38 -13.21 4.96
CA PHE A 176 -22.64 -14.02 5.91
C PHE A 176 -23.58 -14.72 6.92
N PHE A 177 -24.53 -13.96 7.49
CA PHE A 177 -25.51 -14.50 8.44
C PHE A 177 -26.66 -15.30 7.80
N ARG A 178 -26.84 -15.25 6.47
CA ARG A 178 -27.82 -16.09 5.78
C ARG A 178 -27.38 -17.54 5.65
N PHE A 179 -26.09 -17.84 5.88
CA PHE A 179 -25.49 -19.18 5.74
C PHE A 179 -25.70 -19.87 4.37
N ALA A 180 -26.26 -19.18 3.36
CA ALA A 180 -26.43 -19.73 2.01
C ALA A 180 -25.10 -20.09 1.34
N TRP A 181 -24.03 -19.37 1.72
CA TRP A 181 -22.67 -19.70 1.31
C TRP A 181 -22.22 -21.07 1.83
N LEU A 182 -22.69 -21.51 3.00
CA LEU A 182 -22.32 -22.80 3.58
C LEU A 182 -22.93 -23.96 2.78
N GLU A 183 -24.17 -23.81 2.30
CA GLU A 183 -24.80 -24.77 1.39
C GLU A 183 -24.04 -24.88 0.07
N SER A 184 -23.65 -23.74 -0.51
CA SER A 184 -22.84 -23.72 -1.74
C SER A 184 -21.47 -24.38 -1.55
N LEU A 185 -20.80 -24.11 -0.42
CA LEU A 185 -19.53 -24.77 -0.08
C LEU A 185 -19.72 -26.26 0.14
N TRP A 186 -20.78 -26.68 0.84
CA TRP A 186 -21.09 -28.08 1.08
C TRP A 186 -21.37 -28.84 -0.23
N TRP A 187 -22.14 -28.22 -1.13
CA TRP A 187 -22.40 -28.78 -2.44
C TRP A 187 -21.13 -28.89 -3.29
N MET A 188 -20.28 -27.85 -3.32
CA MET A 188 -18.98 -27.91 -4.02
C MET A 188 -18.06 -28.97 -3.43
N LEU A 189 -18.00 -29.10 -2.11
CA LEU A 189 -17.20 -30.12 -1.42
C LEU A 189 -17.66 -31.53 -1.78
N THR A 190 -18.97 -31.75 -1.87
CA THR A 190 -19.57 -33.08 -2.13
C THR A 190 -19.46 -33.47 -3.61
N ASN A 191 -19.70 -32.54 -4.53
CA ASN A 191 -19.77 -32.84 -5.97
C ASN A 191 -18.44 -32.62 -6.71
N TYR A 192 -17.58 -31.72 -6.22
CA TYR A 192 -16.32 -31.35 -6.86
C TYR A 192 -15.17 -31.26 -5.84
N PRO A 193 -14.84 -32.34 -5.11
CA PRO A 193 -13.88 -32.28 -4.00
C PRO A 193 -12.51 -31.78 -4.43
N PHE A 194 -12.04 -32.14 -5.63
CA PHE A 194 -10.75 -31.66 -6.16
C PHE A 194 -10.79 -30.16 -6.53
N GLY A 195 -11.87 -29.71 -7.17
CA GLY A 195 -12.09 -28.30 -7.46
C GLY A 195 -12.20 -27.46 -6.19
N PHE A 196 -12.92 -27.98 -5.19
CA PHE A 196 -13.04 -27.36 -3.87
C PHE A 196 -11.69 -27.28 -3.15
N MET A 197 -10.88 -28.34 -3.17
CA MET A 197 -9.54 -28.30 -2.55
C MET A 197 -8.66 -27.24 -3.21
N THR A 198 -8.61 -27.20 -4.53
CA THR A 198 -7.78 -26.24 -5.26
C THR A 198 -8.28 -24.80 -5.08
N GLN A 199 -9.55 -24.52 -5.40
CA GLN A 199 -10.13 -23.18 -5.29
C GLN A 199 -10.25 -22.72 -3.84
N GLY A 200 -10.63 -23.61 -2.93
CA GLY A 200 -10.74 -23.34 -1.50
C GLY A 200 -9.37 -23.02 -0.89
N LEU A 201 -8.32 -23.76 -1.26
CA LEU A 201 -6.95 -23.44 -0.84
C LEU A 201 -6.51 -22.07 -1.38
N THR A 202 -6.76 -21.78 -2.66
CA THR A 202 -6.45 -20.46 -3.24
C THR A 202 -7.20 -19.33 -2.54
N PHE A 203 -8.49 -19.52 -2.27
CA PHE A 203 -9.31 -18.54 -1.56
C PHE A 203 -8.83 -18.31 -0.13
N MET A 204 -8.56 -19.39 0.63
CA MET A 204 -8.04 -19.30 2.00
C MET A 204 -6.65 -18.67 2.03
N MET A 205 -5.80 -18.97 1.05
CA MET A 205 -4.51 -18.31 0.89
C MET A 205 -4.68 -16.82 0.64
N LEU A 206 -5.57 -16.41 -0.29
CA LEU A 206 -5.84 -15.00 -0.57
C LEU A 206 -6.44 -14.28 0.65
N VAL A 207 -7.38 -14.88 1.35
CA VAL A 207 -7.99 -14.31 2.57
C VAL A 207 -6.94 -14.21 3.68
N GLY A 208 -6.14 -15.25 3.91
CA GLY A 208 -5.07 -15.25 4.90
C GLY A 208 -4.00 -14.20 4.61
N LEU A 209 -3.62 -14.05 3.34
CA LEU A 209 -2.71 -13.00 2.89
C LEU A 209 -3.33 -11.61 3.04
N THR A 210 -4.61 -11.45 2.75
CA THR A 210 -5.30 -10.16 2.90
C THR A 210 -5.42 -9.78 4.38
N ALA A 211 -5.79 -10.74 5.22
CA ALA A 211 -5.85 -10.55 6.67
C ALA A 211 -4.48 -10.20 7.25
N SER A 212 -3.41 -10.87 6.79
CA SER A 212 -2.05 -10.54 7.24
C SER A 212 -1.63 -9.13 6.82
N LEU A 213 -2.09 -8.63 5.67
CA LEU A 213 -1.89 -7.23 5.29
C LEU A 213 -2.56 -6.27 6.28
N PHE A 214 -3.84 -6.50 6.59
CA PHE A 214 -4.59 -5.65 7.52
C PHE A 214 -4.00 -5.65 8.94
N VAL A 215 -3.43 -6.77 9.39
CA VAL A 215 -2.77 -6.86 10.71
C VAL A 215 -1.38 -6.21 10.70
N ALA A 216 -0.62 -6.35 9.62
CA ALA A 216 0.72 -5.77 9.50
C ALA A 216 0.68 -4.23 9.41
N MET A 217 -0.40 -3.66 8.87
CA MET A 217 -0.51 -2.24 8.58
C MET A 217 -0.48 -1.33 9.84
N PRO A 218 -1.29 -1.55 10.91
CA PRO A 218 -1.19 -0.77 12.14
C PRO A 218 0.18 -0.88 12.82
N TRP A 219 0.78 -2.07 12.75
CA TRP A 219 2.06 -2.35 13.38
C TRP A 219 3.20 -1.54 12.76
N HIS A 220 3.23 -1.47 11.42
CA HIS A 220 4.19 -0.63 10.72
C HIS A 220 4.05 0.85 11.09
N TRP A 221 2.82 1.36 11.15
CA TRP A 221 2.55 2.78 11.48
C TRP A 221 2.98 3.16 12.90
N GLN A 222 2.71 2.30 13.88
CA GLN A 222 3.14 2.51 15.28
C GLN A 222 4.68 2.51 15.39
N CYS A 223 5.34 1.63 14.65
CA CYS A 223 6.79 1.52 14.59
C CYS A 223 7.44 2.75 13.94
N SER A 224 6.87 3.23 12.82
CA SER A 224 7.37 4.39 12.09
C SER A 224 7.16 5.71 12.85
N THR A 225 6.01 5.88 13.51
CA THR A 225 5.72 7.07 14.32
C THR A 225 6.54 7.13 15.60
N ALA A 226 6.81 5.99 16.24
CA ALA A 226 7.74 5.91 17.36
C ALA A 226 9.17 6.27 16.94
N PHE A 227 9.60 5.87 15.73
CA PHE A 227 10.88 6.29 15.16
C PHE A 227 10.93 7.81 14.88
N LEU A 228 9.85 8.39 14.35
CA LEU A 228 9.72 9.83 14.11
C LEU A 228 9.70 10.66 15.39
N GLY A 229 8.97 10.22 16.42
CA GLY A 229 8.92 10.89 17.72
C GLY A 229 10.27 10.91 18.43
N CYS A 230 11.06 9.87 18.21
CA CYS A 230 12.44 9.76 18.66
C CYS A 230 13.43 10.63 17.88
N ALA A 231 13.18 10.84 16.59
CA ALA A 231 14.00 11.67 15.74
C ALA A 231 13.77 13.18 15.96
N LEU A 232 12.67 13.59 16.59
CA LEU A 232 12.39 15.00 16.86
C LEU A 232 13.48 15.62 17.77
N PRO A 233 14.00 16.82 17.43
CA PRO A 233 15.06 17.43 18.21
C PRO A 233 14.52 17.83 19.60
N PRO A 234 15.27 17.58 20.69
CA PRO A 234 14.88 18.01 22.03
C PRO A 234 14.77 19.55 22.16
N SER A 235 15.21 20.33 21.17
CA SER A 235 15.08 21.78 21.15
C SER A 235 13.63 22.29 21.09
N LEU A 236 12.67 21.48 20.61
CA LEU A 236 11.23 21.82 20.68
C LEU A 236 10.55 21.28 21.94
N ALA A 237 11.10 20.23 22.56
CA ALA A 237 10.58 19.68 23.82
C ALA A 237 10.95 20.54 25.04
N ASN A 238 12.03 21.32 24.96
CA ASN A 238 12.51 22.16 26.07
C ASN A 238 11.98 23.60 26.08
N SER A 239 11.30 24.08 25.02
CA SER A 239 10.90 25.50 24.97
C SER A 239 9.77 25.87 25.96
N THR A 240 9.13 24.89 26.59
CA THR A 240 8.15 25.10 27.68
C THR A 240 8.71 24.79 29.07
N ALA A 241 9.95 24.31 29.18
CA ALA A 241 10.54 23.86 30.45
C ALA A 241 11.78 24.66 30.91
N THR A 242 12.39 25.48 30.05
CA THR A 242 13.60 26.25 30.43
C THR A 242 13.28 27.68 30.83
N ASN A 243 12.79 27.85 32.05
CA ASN A 243 13.11 29.03 32.87
C ASN A 243 13.39 28.71 34.34
N ALA A 244 13.52 27.43 34.71
CA ALA A 244 13.95 27.06 36.05
C ALA A 244 14.90 25.86 35.99
N LEU A 245 16.18 26.13 36.26
CA LEU A 245 17.19 25.19 36.76
C LEU A 245 17.64 24.10 35.77
N ASP A 246 18.89 24.17 35.32
CA ASP A 246 19.98 23.45 36.00
C ASP A 246 21.24 23.41 35.10
N LYS A 247 22.34 23.95 35.63
CA LYS A 247 23.67 23.93 35.04
C LYS A 247 24.35 22.66 35.55
N GLY A 248 24.53 21.66 34.68
CA GLY A 248 25.55 20.63 34.91
C GLY A 248 25.08 19.18 34.87
N ARG A 249 24.48 18.72 33.76
CA ARG A 249 24.44 17.27 33.46
C ARG A 249 25.09 16.94 32.13
N SER A 250 25.93 15.93 32.23
CA SER A 250 26.61 15.17 31.20
C SER A 250 25.69 14.72 30.06
N PRO A 251 26.25 14.44 28.86
CA PRO A 251 25.47 13.99 27.72
C PRO A 251 24.87 12.62 28.02
N LEU A 252 23.60 12.64 28.44
CA LEU A 252 22.78 11.45 28.55
C LEU A 252 22.68 10.82 27.16
N ARG A 253 23.28 9.63 27.04
CA ARG A 253 23.10 8.66 25.96
C ARG A 253 21.63 8.67 25.55
N GLN A 254 21.36 9.02 24.29
CA GLN A 254 20.00 8.95 23.76
C GLN A 254 19.46 7.55 24.04
N PRO A 255 18.30 7.41 24.71
CA PRO A 255 17.66 6.10 24.86
C PRO A 255 17.45 5.57 23.45
N GLY A 256 18.04 4.40 23.18
CA GLY A 256 17.84 3.71 21.91
C GLY A 256 16.36 3.69 21.60
N CYS A 257 15.98 4.17 20.42
CA CYS A 257 14.60 4.21 20.01
C CYS A 257 14.17 2.78 19.73
N TRP A 258 13.51 2.20 20.72
CA TRP A 258 13.08 0.82 20.72
C TRP A 258 11.85 0.67 19.85
N CYS A 259 12.11 0.36 18.59
CA CYS A 259 11.17 -0.29 17.67
C CYS A 259 11.79 -1.59 17.22
#